data_AF-A0A1H8DL89-F1
#
_entry.id   AF-A0A1H8DL89-F1
#
_cell.length_a   1.000
_cell.length_b   1.000
_cell.length_c   1.000
_cell.angle_alpha   90.00
_cell.angle_beta   90.00
_cell.angle_gamma   90.00
#
_symmetry.space_group_name_H-M   'P 1'
#
loop_
_entity.id
_entity.type
_entity.pdbx_description
1 polymer ?
#
loop_
_entity_poly.entity_id
_entity_poly.type
_entity_poly.pdbx_seq_one_letter_code
_entity_poly.pdbx_strand_id
1 'polypeptide(L)'
;MINLVIMAKCLYSVCAVSHAAKGSFLQGIIPLPARRALEKEKIDSLEKLSDYSEEEIKQMCGFNKSTMQKLKVYMMENGIYFKNNES
;
A
#
# COMPACT_ATOMS: atom_id res chain seq x y z
N MET A 1 -5.86 -29.46 12.36
CA MET A 1 -5.57 -28.96 10.98
C MET A 1 -6.23 -27.58 10.79
N ILE A 2 -5.73 -26.55 11.49
CA ILE A 2 -6.39 -25.22 11.55
C ILE A 2 -5.59 -24.16 10.76
N ASN A 3 -4.47 -24.56 10.13
CA ASN A 3 -3.51 -23.63 9.55
C ASN A 3 -3.59 -23.51 8.00
N LEU A 4 -4.79 -23.72 7.41
CA LEU A 4 -4.98 -23.66 5.95
C LEU A 4 -6.06 -22.64 5.51
N VAL A 5 -6.59 -21.83 6.42
CA VAL A 5 -7.68 -20.87 6.10
C VAL A 5 -7.16 -19.43 5.92
N ILE A 6 -5.91 -19.12 6.27
CA ILE A 6 -5.38 -17.74 6.23
C ILE A 6 -4.63 -17.41 4.93
N MET A 7 -4.59 -18.32 3.94
CA MET A 7 -3.88 -18.09 2.67
C MET A 7 -4.81 -18.10 1.45
N ALA A 8 -6.00 -17.50 1.58
CA ALA A 8 -6.98 -17.41 0.47
C ALA A 8 -7.44 -15.97 0.18
N LYS A 9 -6.72 -14.93 0.65
CA LYS A 9 -7.03 -13.53 0.32
C LYS A 9 -6.12 -12.89 -0.74
N CYS A 10 -5.21 -13.67 -1.32
CA CYS A 10 -4.29 -13.22 -2.37
C CYS A 10 -4.43 -13.98 -3.70
N LEU A 11 -5.57 -14.63 -3.95
CA LEU A 11 -5.92 -15.07 -5.31
C LEU A 11 -6.49 -13.86 -6.07
N TYR A 12 -5.63 -12.92 -6.44
CA TYR A 12 -5.96 -11.96 -7.48
C TYR A 12 -5.99 -12.74 -8.81
N SER A 13 -7.19 -13.21 -9.16
CA SER A 13 -7.57 -13.39 -10.56
C SER A 13 -7.04 -12.19 -11.33
N VAL A 14 -6.30 -12.44 -12.41
CA VAL A 14 -5.93 -11.44 -13.40
C VAL A 14 -7.20 -10.70 -13.76
N CYS A 15 -7.45 -9.53 -13.15
CA CYS A 15 -8.47 -8.64 -13.66
C CYS A 15 -7.91 -8.12 -14.98
N ALA A 16 -8.33 -8.76 -16.07
CA ALA A 16 -8.29 -8.27 -17.43
C ALA A 16 -9.18 -7.03 -17.58
N VAL A 17 -8.95 -6.03 -16.73
CA VAL A 17 -9.51 -4.70 -16.88
C VAL A 17 -8.33 -3.81 -17.15
N SER A 18 -8.15 -3.54 -18.43
CA SER A 18 -7.33 -2.49 -19.02
C SER A 18 -7.85 -1.12 -18.57
N HIS A 19 -7.90 -0.85 -17.27
CA HIS A 19 -7.85 0.51 -16.79
C HIS A 19 -6.36 0.79 -16.61
N ALA A 20 -5.78 1.50 -17.57
CA ALA A 20 -4.45 2.09 -17.39
C ALA A 20 -4.45 2.72 -16.01
N ALA A 21 -3.57 2.27 -15.12
CA ALA A 21 -3.41 2.85 -13.79
C ALA A 21 -3.17 4.34 -14.02
N LYS A 22 -4.21 5.17 -13.82
CA LYS A 22 -4.14 6.61 -14.09
C LYS A 22 -3.32 7.33 -13.01
N GLY A 23 -2.93 6.63 -11.94
CA GLY A 23 -2.05 7.16 -10.89
C GLY A 23 -0.57 6.91 -11.19
N SER A 24 0.17 8.01 -11.42
CA SER A 24 1.63 8.07 -11.31
C SER A 24 2.10 8.07 -9.84
N PHE A 25 1.18 8.16 -8.88
CA PHE A 25 1.48 8.20 -7.46
C PHE A 25 2.35 7.01 -7.04
N LEU A 26 3.53 7.31 -6.48
CA LEU A 26 4.56 6.37 -6.05
C LEU A 26 5.07 5.42 -7.15
N GLN A 27 4.90 5.76 -8.42
CA GLN A 27 5.49 5.03 -9.54
C GLN A 27 7.02 5.03 -9.40
N GLY A 28 7.63 3.85 -9.52
CA GLY A 28 9.08 3.68 -9.33
C GLY A 28 9.51 3.55 -7.87
N ILE A 29 8.67 3.92 -6.90
CA ILE A 29 8.97 3.81 -5.46
C ILE A 29 8.49 2.46 -4.91
N ILE A 30 7.24 2.09 -5.18
CA ILE A 30 6.61 0.84 -4.72
C ILE A 30 6.03 0.03 -5.90
N PRO A 31 5.90 -1.31 -5.77
CA PRO A 31 5.43 -2.15 -6.86
C PRO A 31 3.95 -1.91 -7.18
N LEU A 32 3.53 -2.27 -8.40
CA LEU A 32 2.17 -2.08 -8.89
C LEU A 32 1.05 -2.63 -7.97
N PRO A 33 1.18 -3.81 -7.32
CA PRO A 33 0.15 -4.30 -6.41
C PRO A 33 -0.12 -3.36 -5.23
N ALA A 34 0.93 -2.79 -4.64
CA ALA A 34 0.83 -1.84 -3.53
C ALA A 34 0.17 -0.53 -3.97
N ARG A 35 0.56 0.00 -5.15
CA ARG A 35 -0.09 1.19 -5.73
C ARG A 35 -1.59 0.97 -5.97
N ARG A 36 -1.97 -0.20 -6.48
CA ARG A 36 -3.38 -0.55 -6.68
C ARG A 36 -4.17 -0.63 -5.37
N ALA A 37 -3.53 -1.09 -4.30
CA ALA A 37 -4.18 -1.12 -2.98
C ALA A 37 -4.44 0.32 -2.47
N LEU A 38 -3.47 1.22 -2.61
CA LEU A 38 -3.66 2.64 -2.28
C LEU A 38 -4.76 3.31 -3.13
N GLU A 39 -4.78 3.03 -4.44
CA GLU A 39 -5.79 3.59 -5.35
C GLU A 39 -7.22 3.16 -4.97
N LYS A 40 -7.40 1.91 -4.53
CA LYS A 40 -8.71 1.40 -4.04
C LYS A 40 -9.20 2.17 -2.81
N GLU A 41 -8.29 2.55 -1.93
CA GLU A 41 -8.55 3.36 -0.74
C GLU A 41 -8.56 4.87 -1.06
N LYS A 42 -8.43 5.27 -2.33
CA LYS A 42 -8.38 6.67 -2.80
C LYS A 42 -7.20 7.48 -2.23
N ILE A 43 -6.12 6.78 -1.87
CA ILE A 43 -4.85 7.37 -1.42
C ILE A 43 -3.99 7.64 -2.66
N ASP A 44 -3.92 8.91 -3.05
CA ASP A 44 -3.25 9.39 -4.26
C ASP A 44 -2.18 10.48 -3.99
N SER A 45 -1.90 10.75 -2.72
CA SER A 45 -1.01 11.82 -2.24
C SER A 45 -0.37 11.42 -0.91
N LEU A 46 0.77 12.04 -0.57
CA LEU A 46 1.46 11.75 0.68
C LEU A 46 0.69 12.29 1.89
N GLU A 47 -0.04 13.38 1.72
CA GLU A 47 -0.92 13.99 2.71
C GLU A 47 -2.03 13.00 3.11
N LYS A 48 -2.75 12.42 2.15
CA LYS A 48 -3.73 11.36 2.45
C LYS A 48 -3.09 10.13 3.07
N LEU A 49 -1.88 9.77 2.64
CA LEU A 49 -1.15 8.64 3.21
C LEU A 49 -0.80 8.88 4.68
N SER A 50 -0.56 10.14 5.08
CA SER A 50 -0.27 10.52 6.47
C SER A 50 -1.47 10.39 7.41
N ASP A 51 -2.70 10.29 6.89
CA ASP A 51 -3.90 10.02 7.69
C ASP A 51 -3.98 8.57 8.19
N TYR A 52 -3.17 7.68 7.60
CA TYR A 52 -3.10 6.26 7.94
C TYR A 52 -1.88 5.95 8.80
N SER A 53 -2.02 4.96 9.67
CA SER A 53 -0.90 4.40 10.43
C SER A 53 -0.08 3.40 9.62
N GLU A 54 1.16 3.16 10.06
CA GLU A 54 2.05 2.18 9.41
C GLU A 54 1.43 0.78 9.38
N GLU A 55 0.72 0.39 10.45
CA GLU A 55 0.10 -0.93 10.53
C GLU A 55 -1.11 -1.05 9.60
N GLU A 56 -1.92 -0.01 9.41
CA GLU A 56 -3.03 -0.01 8.45
C GLU A 56 -2.52 -0.21 7.01
N ILE A 57 -1.47 0.52 6.62
CA ILE A 57 -0.87 0.39 5.29
C ILE A 57 -0.24 -0.99 5.10
N LYS A 58 0.41 -1.54 6.12
CA LYS A 58 1.06 -2.86 6.08
C LYS A 58 0.07 -4.02 5.88
N GLN A 59 -1.19 -3.87 6.31
CA GLN A 59 -2.23 -4.87 6.07
C GLN A 59 -2.75 -4.85 4.62
N MET A 60 -2.43 -3.82 3.84
CA MET A 60 -2.85 -3.73 2.44
C MET A 60 -2.07 -4.68 1.53
N CYS A 61 -2.73 -5.15 0.47
CA CYS A 61 -2.12 -6.07 -0.49
C CYS A 61 -0.89 -5.42 -1.16
N GLY A 62 0.23 -6.15 -1.20
CA GLY A 62 1.47 -5.68 -1.83
C GLY A 62 2.44 -4.95 -0.89
N PHE A 63 2.06 -4.68 0.36
CA PHE A 63 2.93 -4.02 1.35
C PHE A 63 3.75 -5.03 2.17
N ASN A 64 4.73 -5.65 1.53
CA ASN A 64 5.74 -6.45 2.22
C ASN A 64 6.78 -5.57 2.94
N LYS A 65 7.63 -6.18 3.78
CA LYS A 65 8.68 -5.47 4.54
C LYS A 65 9.53 -4.53 3.66
N SER A 66 9.98 -5.00 2.49
CA SER A 66 10.80 -4.17 1.59
C SER A 66 10.03 -2.97 1.04
N THR A 67 8.77 -3.17 0.65
CA THR A 67 7.88 -2.12 0.15
C THR A 67 7.60 -1.07 1.22
N MET A 68 7.33 -1.51 2.46
CA MET A 68 7.15 -0.62 3.60
C MET A 68 8.40 0.23 3.88
N GLN A 69 9.60 -0.37 3.83
CA GLN A 69 10.84 0.39 4.03
C GLN A 69 11.03 1.46 2.95
N LYS A 70 10.83 1.13 1.67
CA LYS A 70 10.91 2.11 0.57
C LYS A 70 9.91 3.25 0.74
N LEU A 71 8.67 2.92 1.10
CA LEU A 71 7.64 3.92 1.34
C LEU A 71 8.00 4.85 2.49
N LYS A 72 8.47 4.30 3.62
CA LYS A 72 8.89 5.10 4.78
C LYS A 72 10.03 6.06 4.47
N VAL A 73 11.06 5.58 3.76
CA VAL A 73 12.17 6.43 3.33
C VAL A 73 11.64 7.57 2.46
N TYR A 74 10.81 7.26 1.46
CA TYR A 74 10.25 8.27 0.58
C TYR A 74 9.39 9.31 1.32
N MET A 75 8.54 8.86 2.26
CA MET A 75 7.74 9.78 3.09
C MET A 75 8.63 10.69 3.94
N MET A 76 9.64 10.12 4.59
CA MET A 76 10.60 10.86 5.42
C MET A 76 11.40 11.89 4.59
N GLU A 77 11.84 11.54 3.38
CA GLU A 77 12.53 12.48 2.47
C GLU A 77 11.64 13.67 2.07
N ASN A 78 10.32 13.51 2.14
CA ASN A 78 9.33 14.58 1.90
C ASN A 78 8.83 15.23 3.22
N GLY A 79 9.39 14.85 4.38
CA GLY A 79 8.98 15.39 5.68
C GLY A 79 7.59 14.96 6.15
N ILE A 80 7.05 13.89 5.57
CA ILE A 80 5.72 13.35 5.89
C ILE A 80 5.90 12.04 6.64
N TYR A 81 5.02 11.76 7.59
CA TYR A 81 5.07 10.56 8.43
C TYR A 81 3.68 9.94 8.51
N PHE A 82 3.63 8.64 8.79
CA PHE A 82 2.36 7.98 9.10
C PHE A 82 1.74 8.57 10.35
N LYS A 83 0.42 8.48 10.46
CA LYS A 83 -0.28 8.77 11.70
C LYS A 83 0.27 7.91 12.82
N ASN A 84 0.68 8.54 13.91
CA ASN A 84 0.99 7.82 15.13
C ASN A 84 -0.30 7.16 15.64
N ASN A 85 -0.24 5.84 15.87
CA ASN A 85 -1.23 5.16 16.69
C ASN A 85 -0.96 5.54 18.16
N GLU A 86 -1.20 6.79 18.54
CA GLU A 86 -1.26 7.15 19.95
C GLU A 86 -2.56 6.56 20.49
N SER A 87 -2.42 5.49 21.29
CA SER A 87 -3.42 5.04 22.27
C SER A 87 -2.94 5.44 23.65
#